data_AF-A0A2Z6ZUB7-F1
#
_entry.id   AF-A0A2Z6ZUB7-F1
#
_cell.length_a   1.000
_cell.length_b   1.000
_cell.length_c   1.000
_cell.angle_alpha   90.00
_cell.angle_beta   90.00
_cell.angle_gamma   90.00
#
_symmetry.space_group_name_H-M   'P 1'
#
loop_
_entity.id
_entity.type
_entity.pdbx_description
1 polymer ?
#
loop_
_entity_poly.entity_id
_entity_poly.type
_entity_poly.pdbx_seq_one_letter_code
_entity_poly.pdbx_strand_id
1 'polypeptide(L)'
;MWDLDIPPYQIVEINGKLFSSGDCLKPWKGHVETYNETEKMWNVVQGSHYENLSRYFTQDGHLSALRRMYLTMAAIGNRLFFLTGYRVPGGEPLLRNEVHIFDTSSDVDGWRSLDPVVEERVKELCGHCCVLIKHVSSG
;
A
#
# COMPACT_ATOMS: atom_id res chain seq x y z
N MET A 1 -28.32 -2.57 -9.32
CA MET A 1 -27.20 -3.42 -8.86
C MET A 1 -26.00 -2.49 -8.82
N TRP A 2 -25.51 -2.12 -7.64
CA TRP A 2 -24.34 -1.25 -7.56
C TRP A 2 -23.13 -2.15 -7.70
N ASP A 3 -22.57 -2.22 -8.91
CA ASP A 3 -21.21 -2.71 -9.12
C ASP A 3 -20.28 -1.76 -8.40
N LEU A 4 -20.00 -2.09 -7.15
CA LEU A 4 -19.00 -1.41 -6.36
C LEU A 4 -17.66 -1.85 -6.96
N ASP A 5 -17.21 -1.09 -7.96
CA ASP A 5 -15.96 -1.24 -8.71
C ASP A 5 -14.75 -0.89 -7.81
N ILE A 6 -14.76 -1.37 -6.57
CA ILE A 6 -13.66 -1.27 -5.62
C ILE A 6 -12.75 -2.45 -5.95
N PRO A 7 -11.49 -2.19 -6.38
CA PRO A 7 -10.52 -3.26 -6.54
C PRO A 7 -10.45 -4.00 -5.19
N PRO A 8 -10.59 -5.33 -5.17
CA PRO A 8 -10.96 -6.08 -3.96
C PRO A 8 -10.01 -5.98 -2.75
N TYR A 9 -8.95 -5.18 -2.81
CA TYR A 9 -7.83 -5.21 -1.87
C TYR A 9 -7.34 -3.83 -1.41
N GLN A 10 -8.18 -2.79 -1.53
CA GLN A 10 -7.87 -1.45 -1.00
C GLN A 10 -8.58 -1.12 0.30
N ILE A 11 -9.50 -1.97 0.76
CA ILE A 11 -10.14 -1.81 2.06
C ILE A 11 -9.78 -3.01 2.94
N VAL A 12 -9.29 -2.73 4.15
CA VAL A 12 -8.98 -3.75 5.16
C VAL A 12 -9.63 -3.37 6.49
N GLU A 13 -9.83 -4.35 7.36
CA GLU A 13 -10.40 -4.17 8.69
C GLU A 13 -9.31 -4.33 9.76
N ILE A 14 -9.27 -3.39 10.72
CA ILE A 14 -8.46 -3.45 11.94
C ILE A 14 -9.37 -3.08 13.11
N ASN A 15 -9.57 -4.02 14.04
CA ASN A 15 -10.35 -3.85 15.27
C ASN A 15 -11.77 -3.26 15.06
N GLY A 16 -12.50 -3.78 14.09
CA GLY A 16 -13.85 -3.36 13.69
C GLY A 16 -13.89 -2.08 12.84
N LYS A 17 -12.74 -1.49 12.53
CA LYS A 17 -12.64 -0.23 11.78
C LYS A 17 -12.11 -0.49 10.37
N LEU A 18 -12.78 0.06 9.37
CA LEU A 18 -12.39 -0.08 7.97
C LEU A 18 -11.37 1.00 7.60
N PHE A 19 -10.31 0.59 6.89
CA PHE A 19 -9.25 1.45 6.38
C PHE A 19 -9.13 1.32 4.89
N SER A 20 -8.90 2.43 4.19
CA SER A 20 -8.68 2.50 2.75
C SER A 20 -7.43 3.31 2.42
N SER A 21 -6.77 3.02 1.31
CA SER A 21 -5.59 3.75 0.84
C SER A 21 -5.70 4.31 -0.58
N GLY A 22 -6.77 3.95 -1.30
CA GLY A 22 -6.90 4.21 -2.73
C GLY A 22 -8.27 3.81 -3.28
N ASP A 23 -8.39 3.88 -4.60
CA ASP A 23 -9.53 3.39 -5.38
C ASP A 23 -9.07 2.75 -6.71
N CYS A 24 -10.03 2.33 -7.54
CA CYS A 24 -9.77 1.72 -8.86
C CYS A 24 -9.04 2.63 -9.84
N LEU A 25 -9.09 3.95 -9.66
CA LEU A 25 -8.42 4.92 -10.52
C LEU A 25 -7.05 5.29 -9.96
N LYS A 26 -6.94 5.39 -8.63
CA LYS A 26 -5.74 5.83 -7.93
C LYS A 26 -5.38 4.83 -6.82
N PRO A 27 -4.43 3.90 -7.07
CA PRO A 27 -4.00 2.89 -6.09
C PRO A 27 -3.56 3.46 -4.74
N TRP A 28 -3.00 4.67 -4.73
CA TRP A 28 -2.57 5.41 -3.55
C TRP A 28 -3.05 6.85 -3.63
N LYS A 29 -3.92 7.27 -2.72
CA LYS A 29 -4.45 8.64 -2.69
C LYS A 29 -3.46 9.68 -2.17
N GLY A 30 -2.45 9.26 -1.40
CA GLY A 30 -1.51 10.13 -0.69
C GLY A 30 -1.58 9.97 0.83
N HIS A 31 -2.62 9.30 1.32
CA HIS A 31 -2.95 9.12 2.72
C HIS A 31 -3.80 7.85 2.93
N VAL A 32 -3.99 7.47 4.19
CA VAL A 32 -4.94 6.44 4.60
C VAL A 32 -6.24 7.10 5.05
N GLU A 33 -7.35 6.50 4.68
CA GLU A 33 -8.70 6.90 5.08
C GLU A 33 -9.29 5.83 5.99
N THR A 34 -10.22 6.22 6.84
CA THR A 34 -11.00 5.30 7.64
C THR A 34 -12.48 5.63 7.57
N TYR A 35 -13.32 4.60 7.55
CA TYR A 35 -14.75 4.79 7.45
C TYR A 35 -15.34 5.19 8.80
N ASN A 36 -16.02 6.35 8.82
CA ASN A 36 -16.82 6.80 9.95
C ASN A 36 -18.26 6.31 9.75
N GLU A 37 -18.69 5.35 10.58
CA GLU A 37 -20.04 4.79 10.49
C GLU A 37 -21.15 5.77 10.87
N THR A 38 -20.86 6.78 11.69
CA THR A 38 -21.84 7.79 12.12
C THR A 38 -22.11 8.79 10.99
N GLU A 39 -21.03 9.30 10.38
CA GLU A 39 -21.11 10.28 9.30
C GLU A 39 -21.31 9.63 7.92
N LYS A 40 -21.21 8.30 7.85
CA LYS A 40 -21.29 7.48 6.63
C LYS A 40 -20.29 7.89 5.54
N MET A 41 -19.11 8.33 5.95
CA MET A 41 -18.07 8.86 5.05
C MET A 41 -16.66 8.41 5.43
N TRP A 42 -15.73 8.55 4.49
CA TRP A 42 -14.31 8.27 4.68
C TRP A 42 -13.59 9.51 5.18
N ASN A 43 -12.88 9.40 6.30
CA ASN A 43 -12.10 10.47 6.91
C ASN A 43 -10.60 10.15 6.84
N VAL A 44 -9.78 11.16 6.58
CA VAL A 44 -8.32 10.99 6.56
C VAL A 44 -7.83 10.61 7.95
N VAL A 45 -7.01 9.57 8.03
CA VAL A 45 -6.35 9.17 9.28
C VAL A 45 -5.21 10.15 9.55
N GLN A 46 -5.19 10.73 10.75
CA GLN A 46 -4.13 11.67 11.15
C GLN A 46 -2.75 11.01 11.03
N GLY A 47 -1.75 11.77 10.56
CA GLY A 47 -0.38 11.28 10.38
C GLY A 47 -0.18 10.30 9.21
N SER A 48 -1.22 9.96 8.45
CA SER A 48 -1.13 8.95 7.39
C SER A 48 -0.64 9.47 6.04
N HIS A 49 -0.43 10.78 5.88
CA HIS A 49 0.13 11.34 4.65
C HIS A 49 1.54 10.80 4.40
N TYR A 50 1.79 10.27 3.20
CA TYR A 50 3.07 9.63 2.89
C TYR A 50 3.45 9.72 1.41
N GLU A 51 4.51 10.48 1.13
CA GLU A 51 4.94 10.79 -0.24
C GLU A 51 5.78 9.68 -0.89
N ASN A 52 6.44 8.83 -0.11
CA ASN A 52 7.33 7.80 -0.66
C ASN A 52 6.56 6.79 -1.54
N LEU A 53 5.27 6.56 -1.25
CA LEU A 53 4.37 5.73 -2.07
C LEU A 53 3.90 6.41 -3.36
N SER A 54 4.08 7.72 -3.50
CA SER A 54 3.62 8.56 -4.62
C SER A 54 4.69 8.78 -5.69
N ARG A 55 5.88 8.18 -5.59
CA ARG A 55 7.02 8.48 -6.47
C ARG A 55 6.72 8.18 -7.94
N TYR A 56 6.42 9.23 -8.70
CA TYR A 56 6.51 9.35 -10.16
C TYR A 56 7.57 10.42 -10.43
N PHE A 57 8.73 10.07 -11.00
CA PHE A 57 9.76 11.07 -11.34
C PHE A 57 9.58 11.53 -12.79
N THR A 58 9.61 12.84 -13.06
CA THR A 58 9.78 13.36 -14.42
C THR A 58 10.64 14.63 -14.50
N GLN A 59 11.43 14.62 -15.59
CA GLN A 59 12.02 15.68 -16.42
C GLN A 59 13.23 16.54 -16.02
N ASP A 60 13.64 16.64 -14.75
CA ASP A 60 14.87 17.39 -14.39
C ASP A 60 16.02 16.50 -13.90
N GLY A 61 16.17 15.35 -14.56
CA GLY A 61 17.43 14.62 -14.73
C GLY A 61 18.37 14.46 -13.54
N HIS A 62 18.15 13.44 -12.70
CA HIS A 62 19.23 12.48 -12.39
C HIS A 62 18.85 11.20 -11.63
N LEU A 63 17.57 10.94 -11.32
CA LEU A 63 17.12 9.67 -10.74
C LEU A 63 16.04 9.06 -11.63
N SER A 64 16.37 7.93 -12.24
CA SER A 64 15.55 7.18 -13.17
C SER A 64 14.19 6.83 -12.56
N ALA A 65 13.10 7.29 -13.20
CA ALA A 65 11.73 7.15 -12.75
C ALA A 65 11.29 5.69 -12.48
N LEU A 66 11.24 5.32 -11.21
CA LEU A 66 10.64 4.06 -10.77
C LEU A 66 9.16 4.03 -11.18
N ARG A 67 8.80 3.23 -12.21
CA ARG A 67 7.40 3.03 -12.59
C ARG A 67 6.78 2.04 -11.61
N ARG A 68 5.83 2.49 -10.78
CA ARG A 68 5.08 1.61 -9.88
C ARG A 68 4.28 0.58 -10.68
N MET A 69 4.56 -0.70 -10.41
CA MET A 69 3.92 -1.84 -11.06
C MET A 69 2.69 -2.29 -10.28
N TYR A 70 2.77 -2.28 -8.94
CA TYR A 70 1.68 -2.65 -8.07
C TYR A 70 1.81 -1.98 -6.70
N LEU A 71 0.69 -1.92 -5.99
CA LEU A 71 0.58 -1.54 -4.60
C LEU A 71 -0.54 -2.38 -3.99
N THR A 72 -0.24 -3.10 -2.92
CA THR A 72 -1.24 -3.86 -2.17
C THR A 72 -1.11 -3.56 -0.68
N MET A 73 -2.23 -3.61 0.02
CA MET A 73 -2.32 -3.29 1.45
C MET A 73 -2.81 -4.51 2.23
N ALA A 74 -2.15 -4.81 3.34
CA ALA A 74 -2.53 -5.86 4.28
C ALA A 74 -2.63 -5.32 5.71
N ALA A 75 -3.55 -5.85 6.51
CA ALA A 75 -3.64 -5.56 7.94
C ALA A 75 -2.97 -6.67 8.76
N ILE A 76 -2.08 -6.30 9.70
CA ILE A 76 -1.51 -7.21 10.70
C ILE A 76 -1.45 -6.49 12.05
N GLY A 77 -2.26 -6.95 13.01
CA GLY A 77 -2.44 -6.24 14.28
C GLY A 77 -2.96 -4.82 14.03
N ASN A 78 -2.36 -3.82 14.70
CA ASN A 78 -2.70 -2.40 14.52
C ASN A 78 -1.89 -1.73 13.40
N ARG A 79 -1.47 -2.49 12.38
CA ARG A 79 -0.56 -1.99 11.34
C ARG A 79 -1.05 -2.33 9.95
N LEU A 80 -0.90 -1.36 9.07
CA LEU A 80 -1.10 -1.51 7.63
C LEU A 80 0.25 -1.70 6.96
N PHE A 81 0.38 -2.79 6.21
CA PHE A 81 1.55 -3.12 5.42
C PHE A 81 1.26 -2.82 3.96
N PHE A 82 2.06 -1.95 3.37
CA PHE A 82 1.99 -1.57 1.97
C PHE A 82 3.15 -2.23 1.25
N LEU A 83 2.83 -3.24 0.44
CA LEU A 83 3.80 -3.89 -0.44
C LEU A 83 3.73 -3.21 -1.80
N THR A 84 4.86 -2.66 -2.22
CA THR A 84 5.02 -2.00 -3.51
C THR A 84 6.09 -2.67 -4.34
N GLY A 85 5.92 -2.60 -5.66
CA GLY A 85 6.97 -2.95 -6.59
C GLY A 85 7.10 -1.91 -7.68
N TYR A 86 8.35 -1.63 -8.04
CA TYR A 86 8.72 -0.65 -9.02
C TYR A 86 9.63 -1.25 -10.07
N ARG A 87 9.41 -0.86 -11.34
CA ARG A 87 10.34 -1.16 -12.42
C ARG A 87 11.47 -0.14 -12.41
N VAL A 88 12.70 -0.62 -12.33
CA VAL A 88 13.91 0.23 -12.43
C VAL A 88 14.17 0.56 -13.91
N PRO A 89 14.33 1.84 -14.30
CA PRO A 89 14.68 2.18 -15.69
C PRO A 89 16.17 1.98 -15.98
N GLY A 90 16.50 1.68 -17.24
CA GLY A 90 17.87 1.77 -17.74
C GLY A 90 18.74 0.50 -17.69
N GLY A 91 18.16 -0.70 -17.51
CA GLY A 91 18.90 -1.97 -17.56
C GLY A 91 18.02 -3.22 -17.66
N GLU A 92 18.62 -4.39 -17.37
CA GLU A 92 17.96 -5.70 -17.20
C GLU A 92 16.66 -5.59 -16.36
N PRO A 93 15.70 -6.53 -16.47
CA PRO A 93 14.37 -6.44 -15.85
C PRO A 93 14.43 -6.53 -14.31
N LEU A 94 14.93 -5.47 -13.67
CA LEU A 94 15.06 -5.33 -12.24
C LEU A 94 13.75 -4.83 -11.65
N LEU A 95 13.19 -5.63 -10.75
CA LEU A 95 12.06 -5.27 -9.92
C LEU A 95 12.58 -4.86 -8.54
N ARG A 96 12.24 -3.64 -8.11
CA ARG A 96 12.51 -3.16 -6.75
C ARG A 96 11.24 -3.24 -5.93
N ASN A 97 11.26 -4.06 -4.90
CA ASN A 97 10.17 -4.26 -3.96
C ASN A 97 10.44 -3.47 -2.68
N GLU A 98 9.44 -2.74 -2.19
CA GLU A 98 9.52 -2.01 -0.93
C GLU A 98 8.30 -2.33 -0.06
N VAL A 99 8.53 -2.41 1.24
CA VAL A 99 7.48 -2.58 2.24
C VAL A 99 7.46 -1.36 3.14
N HIS A 100 6.32 -0.68 3.17
CA HIS A 100 6.06 0.42 4.10
C HIS A 100 5.01 -0.02 5.11
N ILE A 101 5.14 0.43 6.34
CA ILE A 101 4.29 0.02 7.45
C ILE A 101 3.77 1.28 8.12
N PHE A 102 2.46 1.37 8.26
CA PHE A 102 1.79 2.43 9.00
C PHE A 102 1.16 1.86 10.26
N ASP A 103 1.53 2.39 11.42
CA ASP A 103 0.90 2.06 12.70
C ASP A 103 -0.35 2.92 12.90
N THR A 104 -1.53 2.28 12.85
CA THR A 104 -2.82 2.97 12.93
C THR A 104 -3.14 3.47 14.33
N SER A 105 -2.30 3.14 15.33
CA SER A 105 -2.42 3.63 16.70
C SER A 105 -1.51 4.81 17.01
N SER A 106 -0.66 5.22 16.07
CA SER A 106 0.24 6.37 16.25
C SER A 106 -0.42 7.67 15.78
N ASP A 107 -0.40 8.69 16.62
CA ASP A 107 -0.92 10.02 16.28
C ASP A 107 0.08 10.87 15.46
N VAL A 108 1.38 10.53 15.53
CA VAL A 108 2.48 11.22 14.83
C VAL A 108 3.50 10.19 14.34
N ASP A 109 3.99 10.37 13.11
CA ASP A 109 5.08 9.58 12.52
C ASP A 109 4.88 8.05 12.61
N GLY A 110 3.68 7.58 12.28
CA GLY A 110 3.35 6.14 12.31
C GLY A 110 4.02 5.32 11.20
N TRP A 111 4.80 5.96 10.31
CA TRP A 111 5.39 5.31 9.15
C TRP A 111 6.78 4.76 9.43
N ARG A 112 7.04 3.56 8.93
CA ARG A 112 8.39 3.00 8.81
C ARG A 112 8.52 2.22 7.51
N SER A 113 9.73 2.10 6.99
CA SER A 113 10.02 1.30 5.79
C SER A 113 11.00 0.19 6.12
N LEU A 114 10.84 -0.95 5.48
CA LEU A 114 11.85 -2.01 5.48
C LEU A 114 12.85 -1.77 4.36
N ASP A 115 14.01 -2.42 4.45
CA ASP A 115 15.02 -2.34 3.39
C ASP A 115 14.45 -2.87 2.07
N PRO A 116 14.70 -2.17 0.95
CA PRO A 116 14.19 -2.56 -0.35
C PRO A 116 14.89 -3.82 -0.86
N VAL A 117 14.14 -4.68 -1.55
CA VAL A 117 14.66 -5.90 -2.18
C VAL A 117 14.68 -5.69 -3.68
N VAL A 118 15.81 -5.95 -4.34
CA VAL A 118 15.94 -5.88 -5.80
C VAL A 118 16.06 -7.29 -6.36
N GLU A 119 15.19 -7.63 -7.30
CA GLU A 119 15.15 -8.94 -7.96
C GLU A 119 15.48 -8.79 -9.45
N GLU A 120 16.35 -9.66 -9.99
CA GLU A 120 16.81 -9.65 -11.40
C GLU A 120 15.78 -10.14 -12.42
N ARG A 121 14.66 -10.72 -11.96
CA ARG A 121 13.61 -11.22 -12.84
C ARG A 121 12.33 -10.45 -12.62
N VAL A 122 11.76 -9.91 -13.70
CA VAL A 122 10.33 -9.56 -13.73
C VAL A 122 9.56 -10.87 -13.65
N LYS A 123 9.06 -11.21 -12.46
CA LYS A 123 7.88 -12.07 -12.38
C LYS A 123 6.75 -11.30 -13.05
N GLU A 124 6.01 -11.91 -13.97
CA GLU A 124 4.74 -11.35 -14.41
C GLU A 124 3.80 -11.33 -13.22
N LEU A 125 3.66 -10.14 -12.67
CA LEU A 125 2.95 -9.89 -11.44
C LEU A 125 1.49 -9.59 -11.77
N CYS A 126 0.71 -10.64 -12.06
CA CYS A 126 -0.73 -10.57 -12.26
C CYS A 126 -1.45 -10.92 -10.94
N GLY A 127 -2.15 -9.94 -10.35
CA GLY A 127 -3.10 -10.19 -9.26
C GLY A 127 -2.47 -10.48 -7.89
N HIS A 128 -1.56 -9.63 -7.40
CA HIS A 128 -1.00 -9.77 -6.05
C HIS A 128 -2.07 -9.62 -4.97
N CYS A 129 -2.56 -10.76 -4.50
CA CYS A 129 -3.23 -10.89 -3.23
C CYS A 129 -2.20 -11.19 -2.14
N CYS A 130 -2.36 -10.56 -0.99
CA CYS A 130 -1.71 -10.96 0.24
C CYS A 130 -2.75 -11.65 1.10
N VAL A 131 -2.53 -12.93 1.43
CA VAL A 131 -3.39 -13.68 2.35
C VAL A 131 -2.59 -13.88 3.63
N LEU A 132 -3.14 -13.41 4.75
CA LEU A 132 -2.60 -13.72 6.06
C LEU A 132 -3.17 -15.07 6.53
N ILE A 133 -2.31 -16.08 6.63
CA ILE A 133 -2.67 -17.34 7.29
C ILE A 133 -2.34 -17.18 8.78
N LYS A 134 -3.38 -17.00 9.62
CA LYS A 134 -3.20 -17.09 11.07
C LYS A 134 -2.88 -18.54 11.42
N HIS A 135 -1.65 -18.81 11.84
CA HIS A 135 -1.34 -20.04 12.56
C HIS A 135 -2.03 -19.99 13.92
N VAL A 136 -3.09 -20.78 14.09
CA VAL A 136 -3.65 -21.05 15.41
C VAL A 136 -2.74 -22.10 16.05
N SER A 137 -1.80 -21.66 16.88
CA SER A 137 -1.13 -22.57 17.82
C SER A 137 -2.14 -22.90 18.92
N SER A 138 -2.64 -24.13 18.92
CA SER A 138 -3.39 -24.71 20.03
C SER A 138 -2.47 -24.79 21.25
N GLY A 139 -2.69 -23.91 22.23
CA GLY A 139 -2.04 -23.91 23.54
C GLY A 139 -3.04 -23.49 24.60
#